data_AF-A0A943TYE4-F1
#
_entry.id   AF-A0A943TYE4-F1
#
_cell.length_a   1.000
_cell.length_b   1.000
_cell.length_c   1.000
_cell.angle_alpha   90.00
_cell.angle_beta   90.00
_cell.angle_gamma   90.00
#
_symmetry.space_group_name_H-M   'P 1'
#
loop_
_entity.id
_entity.type
_entity.pdbx_description
1 polymer ?
#
loop_
_entity_poly.entity_id
_entity_poly.type
_entity_poly.pdbx_seq_one_letter_code
_entity_poly.pdbx_strand_id
1 'polypeptide(L)'
;MRKTRLENWICEVEGLSALDRETLEDIQLRRLNELLAREKARGGFYKGLPERLGSLDELGALPFTTPEQLAENAPGLLLTSQAEVSRIISGATSGTTGPSKRIFYTERDIAHTVGFFAAGIGEFVSPGEGVAVAMPFSGPDGLGELICRAVESLGARAVMLGFGRTLAEQAEMLGAERPEAYIGMPVPLLGLLRWMDAPGSLRRALVSGDACPAGVVRELERLLGSRLFPHYGSRE
;
A
#
# COMPACT_ATOMS: atom_id res chain seq x y z
N MET A 1 3.58 20.72 17.04
CA MET A 1 3.64 19.24 16.84
C MET A 1 4.67 18.94 15.77
N ARG A 2 5.36 17.80 15.85
CA ARG A 2 6.21 17.32 14.75
C ARG A 2 5.31 16.86 13.60
N LYS A 3 5.49 17.42 12.41
CA LYS A 3 4.78 16.98 11.20
C LYS A 3 5.16 15.54 10.88
N THR A 4 4.19 14.74 10.45
CA THR A 4 4.48 13.39 9.95
C THR A 4 5.10 13.49 8.56
N ARG A 5 5.83 12.46 8.15
CA ARG A 5 6.35 12.33 6.79
C ARG A 5 5.22 12.28 5.76
N LEU A 6 4.06 11.71 6.12
CA LEU A 6 2.88 11.73 5.26
C LEU A 6 2.35 13.14 5.04
N GLU A 7 2.29 13.96 6.10
CA GLU A 7 1.90 15.37 5.98
C GLU A 7 2.87 16.14 5.06
N ASN A 8 4.18 15.93 5.23
CA ASN A 8 5.18 16.56 4.38
C ASN A 8 5.04 16.14 2.91
N TRP A 9 4.80 14.84 2.66
CA TRP A 9 4.59 14.33 1.31
C TRP A 9 3.33 14.88 0.65
N ILE A 10 2.20 14.96 1.37
CA ILE A 10 0.97 15.60 0.88
C ILE A 10 1.24 17.07 0.52
N CYS A 11 1.95 17.80 1.39
CA CYS A 11 2.32 19.18 1.11
C CYS A 11 3.17 19.32 -0.15
N GLU A 12 4.14 18.43 -0.35
CA GLU A 12 4.99 18.43 -1.56
C GLU A 12 4.18 18.15 -2.83
N VAL A 13 3.33 17.11 -2.81
CA VAL A 13 2.51 16.71 -3.97
C VAL A 13 1.48 17.76 -4.34
N GLU A 14 0.86 18.42 -3.36
CA GLU A 14 -0.16 19.45 -3.60
C GLU A 14 0.41 20.87 -3.65
N GLY A 15 1.72 21.06 -3.47
CA GLY A 15 2.38 22.36 -3.55
C GLY A 15 2.01 23.31 -2.39
N LEU A 16 1.88 22.78 -1.19
CA LEU A 16 1.42 23.49 0.01
C LEU A 16 2.56 23.72 1.00
N SER A 17 2.47 24.80 1.77
CA SER A 17 3.42 25.09 2.87
C SER A 17 3.02 24.44 4.20
N ALA A 18 1.72 24.23 4.39
CA ALA A 18 1.14 23.59 5.56
C ALA A 18 -0.15 22.86 5.19
N LEU A 19 -0.50 21.86 6.01
CA LEU A 19 -1.73 21.12 5.90
C LEU A 19 -2.51 21.27 7.20
N ASP A 20 -3.74 21.73 7.10
CA ASP A 20 -4.74 21.69 8.16
C ASP A 20 -6.00 20.98 7.67
N ARG A 21 -7.00 20.87 8.55
CA ARG A 21 -8.22 20.13 8.25
C ARG A 21 -9.00 20.73 7.08
N GLU A 22 -9.14 22.05 7.07
CA GLU A 22 -9.87 22.80 6.05
C GLU A 22 -9.18 22.65 4.68
N THR A 23 -7.86 22.86 4.63
CA THR A 23 -7.06 22.70 3.42
C THR A 23 -7.14 21.27 2.88
N LEU A 24 -7.12 20.25 3.76
CA LEU A 24 -7.27 18.86 3.35
C LEU A 24 -8.66 18.59 2.74
N GLU A 25 -9.72 19.09 3.36
CA GLU A 25 -11.10 18.94 2.87
C GLU A 25 -11.30 19.63 1.52
N ASP A 26 -10.72 20.82 1.35
CA ASP A 26 -10.75 21.57 0.08
C ASP A 26 -10.06 20.81 -1.04
N ILE A 27 -8.88 20.23 -0.79
CA ILE A 27 -8.18 19.39 -1.76
C ILE A 27 -9.04 18.17 -2.12
N GLN A 28 -9.58 17.47 -1.12
CA GLN A 28 -10.41 16.28 -1.33
C GLN A 28 -11.63 16.60 -2.19
N LEU A 29 -12.37 17.66 -1.85
CA LEU A 29 -13.58 18.07 -2.58
C LEU A 29 -13.23 18.54 -4.00
N ARG A 30 -12.16 19.32 -4.17
CA ARG A 30 -11.70 19.78 -5.47
C ARG A 30 -11.30 18.62 -6.37
N ARG A 31 -10.46 17.69 -5.89
CA ARG A 31 -10.02 16.51 -6.65
C ARG A 31 -11.17 15.58 -7.01
N LEU A 32 -12.12 15.40 -6.10
CA LEU A 32 -13.34 14.63 -6.35
C LEU A 32 -14.20 15.28 -7.45
N ASN A 33 -14.40 16.59 -7.39
CA ASN A 33 -15.16 17.32 -8.41
C ASN A 33 -14.44 17.33 -9.77
N GLU A 34 -13.11 17.42 -9.81
CA GLU A 34 -12.30 17.22 -11.03
C GLU A 34 -12.56 15.82 -11.63
N LEU A 35 -12.61 14.78 -10.80
CA LEU A 35 -12.92 13.41 -11.21
C LEU A 35 -14.35 13.27 -11.76
N LEU A 36 -15.36 13.75 -11.02
CA LEU A 36 -16.77 13.68 -11.40
C LEU A 36 -17.05 14.41 -12.71
N ALA A 37 -16.49 15.61 -12.89
CA ALA A 37 -16.61 16.37 -14.13
C ALA A 37 -16.01 15.61 -15.32
N ARG A 38 -14.84 14.99 -15.13
CA ARG A 38 -14.17 14.20 -16.17
C ARG A 38 -14.96 12.93 -16.52
N GLU A 39 -15.55 12.26 -15.54
CA GLU A 39 -16.46 11.12 -15.73
C GLU A 39 -17.73 11.51 -16.49
N LYS A 40 -18.31 12.67 -16.16
CA LYS A 40 -19.50 13.19 -16.83
C LYS A 40 -19.23 13.52 -18.29
N ALA A 41 -18.16 14.29 -18.55
CA ALA A 41 -17.79 14.75 -19.88
C ALA A 41 -17.49 13.61 -20.85
N ARG A 42 -16.83 12.54 -20.38
CA ARG A 42 -16.52 11.37 -21.22
C ARG A 42 -17.71 10.41 -21.40
N GLY A 43 -18.80 10.58 -20.65
CA GLY A 43 -19.93 9.65 -20.67
C GLY A 43 -19.58 8.23 -20.20
N GLY A 44 -18.67 8.11 -19.22
CA GLY A 44 -18.09 6.85 -18.77
C GLY A 44 -19.00 6.00 -17.86
N PHE A 45 -18.39 5.08 -17.12
CA PHE A 45 -19.11 4.17 -16.20
C PHE A 45 -19.96 4.95 -15.17
N TYR A 46 -19.43 6.04 -14.63
CA TYR A 46 -20.10 6.89 -13.62
C TYR A 46 -20.89 8.07 -14.19
N LYS A 47 -21.25 8.08 -15.48
CA LYS A 47 -21.98 9.20 -16.11
C LYS A 47 -23.32 9.58 -15.45
N GLY A 48 -23.92 8.65 -14.70
CA GLY A 48 -25.17 8.87 -13.95
C GLY A 48 -24.99 9.70 -12.67
N LEU A 49 -23.76 9.85 -12.18
CA LEU A 49 -23.45 10.63 -10.99
C LEU A 49 -23.55 12.15 -11.25
N PRO A 50 -23.69 12.97 -10.19
CA PRO A 50 -23.58 14.42 -10.31
C PRO A 50 -22.21 14.83 -10.85
N GLU A 51 -22.17 15.94 -11.60
CA GLU A 51 -20.92 16.51 -12.11
C GLU A 51 -20.09 17.17 -11.01
N ARG A 52 -20.75 17.62 -9.94
CA ARG A 52 -20.14 18.35 -8.82
C ARG A 52 -20.92 18.11 -7.53
N LEU A 53 -20.20 18.03 -6.42
CA LEU A 53 -20.73 18.07 -5.06
C LEU A 53 -20.50 19.45 -4.41
N GLY A 54 -21.42 19.85 -3.54
CA GLY A 54 -21.32 21.07 -2.73
C GLY A 54 -20.39 20.92 -1.53
N SER A 55 -20.35 19.74 -0.92
CA SER A 55 -19.49 19.40 0.23
C SER A 55 -19.12 17.92 0.24
N LEU A 56 -18.18 17.52 1.10
CA LEU A 56 -17.81 16.11 1.29
C LEU A 56 -18.94 15.28 1.91
N ASP A 57 -19.89 15.89 2.64
CA ASP A 57 -21.02 15.17 3.24
C ASP A 57 -21.93 14.53 2.19
N GLU A 58 -21.99 15.13 0.99
CA GLU A 58 -22.77 14.61 -0.14
C GLU A 58 -22.21 13.29 -0.70
N LEU A 59 -20.97 12.90 -0.34
CA LEU A 59 -20.42 11.57 -0.66
C LEU A 59 -21.33 10.44 -0.14
N GLY A 60 -22.02 10.65 0.98
CA GLY A 60 -22.93 9.66 1.55
C GLY A 60 -24.14 9.34 0.67
N ALA A 61 -24.45 10.17 -0.33
CA ALA A 61 -25.52 9.94 -1.29
C ALA A 61 -25.05 9.19 -2.55
N LEU A 62 -23.73 9.06 -2.77
CA LEU A 62 -23.19 8.35 -3.92
C LEU A 62 -23.23 6.82 -3.69
N PRO A 63 -23.51 6.02 -4.73
CA PRO A 63 -23.48 4.57 -4.60
C PRO A 63 -22.05 4.07 -4.42
N PHE A 64 -21.89 2.96 -3.68
CA PHE A 64 -20.63 2.21 -3.65
C PHE A 64 -20.37 1.53 -4.99
N THR A 65 -19.09 1.43 -5.34
CA THR A 65 -18.60 0.55 -6.41
C THR A 65 -18.43 -0.86 -5.87
N THR A 66 -19.06 -1.85 -6.50
CA THR A 66 -18.96 -3.25 -6.05
C THR A 66 -17.79 -4.00 -6.69
N PRO A 67 -17.30 -5.09 -6.08
CA PRO A 67 -16.30 -5.96 -6.69
C PRO A 67 -16.69 -6.50 -8.08
N GLU A 68 -17.97 -6.80 -8.29
CA GLU A 68 -18.52 -7.27 -9.57
C GLU A 68 -18.44 -6.18 -10.62
N GLN A 69 -18.83 -4.95 -10.27
CA GLN A 69 -18.71 -3.81 -11.17
C GLN A 69 -17.27 -3.57 -11.60
N LEU A 70 -16.32 -3.63 -10.66
CA LEU A 70 -14.88 -3.51 -10.96
C LEU A 70 -14.39 -4.62 -11.91
N ALA A 71 -14.83 -5.86 -11.70
CA ALA A 71 -14.43 -7.00 -12.52
C ALA A 71 -15.00 -6.92 -13.94
N GLU A 72 -16.28 -6.57 -14.08
CA GLU A 72 -17.00 -6.55 -15.35
C GLU A 72 -16.72 -5.31 -16.19
N ASN A 73 -16.36 -4.19 -15.56
CA ASN A 73 -16.27 -2.88 -16.23
C ASN A 73 -14.86 -2.28 -16.24
N ALA A 74 -13.82 -3.10 -16.08
CA ALA A 74 -12.44 -2.63 -15.95
C ALA A 74 -12.00 -1.58 -17.02
N PRO A 75 -12.26 -1.77 -18.34
CA PRO A 75 -11.94 -0.74 -19.33
C PRO A 75 -12.78 0.54 -19.19
N GLY A 76 -14.04 0.41 -18.75
CA GLY A 76 -14.95 1.55 -18.53
C GLY A 76 -14.57 2.40 -17.32
N LEU A 77 -13.79 1.85 -16.40
CA LEU A 77 -13.25 2.54 -15.21
C LEU A 77 -11.90 3.21 -15.47
N LEU A 78 -11.26 2.94 -16.61
CA LEU A 78 -10.04 3.63 -17.01
C LEU A 78 -10.36 5.05 -17.47
N LEU A 79 -9.73 6.04 -16.85
CA LEU A 79 -9.96 7.46 -17.10
C LEU A 79 -8.95 8.13 -18.06
N THR A 80 -7.99 7.35 -18.54
CA THR A 80 -6.84 7.78 -19.35
C THR A 80 -6.74 6.89 -20.58
N SER A 81 -5.87 7.24 -21.53
CA SER A 81 -5.61 6.38 -22.68
C SER A 81 -4.94 5.08 -22.22
N GLN A 82 -5.23 3.96 -22.88
CA GLN A 82 -4.49 2.70 -22.64
C GLN A 82 -3.00 2.85 -22.94
N ALA A 83 -2.60 3.79 -23.80
CA ALA A 83 -1.20 4.08 -24.10
C ALA A 83 -0.44 4.70 -22.91
N GLU A 84 -1.15 5.24 -21.91
CA GLU A 84 -0.57 5.83 -20.70
C GLU A 84 -0.44 4.82 -19.56
N VAL A 85 -0.93 3.59 -19.75
CA VAL A 85 -0.88 2.51 -18.74
C VAL A 85 0.51 1.88 -18.73
N SER A 86 1.21 2.00 -17.60
CA SER A 86 2.52 1.37 -17.37
C SER A 86 2.37 -0.06 -16.83
N ARG A 87 1.39 -0.28 -15.93
CA ARG A 87 1.21 -1.57 -15.25
C ARG A 87 -0.24 -1.99 -15.20
N ILE A 88 -0.46 -3.28 -15.43
CA ILE A 88 -1.76 -3.94 -15.29
C ILE A 88 -1.61 -5.05 -14.28
N ILE A 89 -2.44 -5.01 -13.24
CA ILE A 89 -2.57 -6.10 -12.28
C ILE A 89 -3.83 -6.88 -12.67
N SER A 90 -3.60 -8.06 -13.23
CA SER A 90 -4.64 -9.01 -13.62
C SER A 90 -4.44 -10.29 -12.81
N GLY A 91 -5.24 -10.48 -11.78
CA GLY A 91 -5.18 -11.72 -11.01
C GLY A 91 -6.26 -11.79 -9.96
N ALA A 92 -6.69 -13.02 -9.65
CA ALA A 92 -7.40 -13.28 -8.41
C ALA A 92 -6.54 -12.77 -7.25
N THR A 93 -7.10 -11.94 -6.38
CA THR A 93 -6.48 -11.63 -5.09
C THR A 93 -6.26 -12.97 -4.38
N SER A 94 -5.00 -13.25 -4.02
CA SER A 94 -4.60 -14.52 -3.41
C SER A 94 -5.33 -14.67 -2.07
N GLY A 95 -6.42 -15.42 -2.06
CA GLY A 95 -7.27 -15.63 -0.88
C GLY A 95 -8.75 -15.25 -1.04
N THR A 96 -9.16 -14.63 -2.15
CA THR A 96 -10.59 -14.33 -2.38
C THR A 96 -11.17 -15.23 -3.47
N THR A 97 -12.33 -15.82 -3.21
CA THR A 97 -13.15 -16.52 -4.24
C THR A 97 -13.90 -15.54 -5.16
N GLY A 98 -13.72 -14.24 -4.97
CA GLY A 98 -14.36 -13.19 -5.77
C GLY A 98 -13.82 -13.11 -7.20
N PRO A 99 -14.52 -12.39 -8.08
CA PRO A 99 -14.14 -12.29 -9.48
C PRO A 99 -12.76 -11.64 -9.65
N SER A 100 -11.98 -12.14 -10.60
CA SER A 100 -10.68 -11.56 -10.96
C SER A 100 -10.89 -10.15 -11.48
N LYS A 101 -10.12 -9.20 -10.95
CA LYS A 101 -10.18 -7.79 -11.34
C LYS A 101 -8.96 -7.41 -12.15
N ARG A 102 -9.13 -6.40 -13.01
CA ARG A 102 -8.05 -5.82 -13.80
C ARG A 102 -7.91 -4.36 -13.41
N ILE A 103 -6.81 -4.04 -12.73
CA ILE A 103 -6.49 -2.69 -12.25
C ILE A 103 -5.34 -2.15 -13.08
N PHE A 104 -5.44 -0.88 -13.46
CA PHE A 104 -4.50 -0.20 -14.35
C PHE A 104 -3.81 0.92 -13.59
N TYR A 105 -2.51 1.03 -13.78
CA TYR A 105 -1.68 2.05 -13.17
C TYR A 105 -0.89 2.76 -14.25
N THR A 106 -0.96 4.09 -14.25
CA THR A 106 -0.03 4.94 -15.01
C THR A 106 1.30 5.07 -14.27
N GLU A 107 2.31 5.59 -14.94
CA GLU A 107 3.60 5.92 -14.30
C GLU A 107 3.42 6.87 -13.11
N ARG A 108 2.49 7.83 -13.23
CA ARG A 108 2.18 8.76 -12.15
C ARG A 108 1.58 8.06 -10.93
N ASP A 109 0.67 7.11 -11.16
CA ASP A 109 0.05 6.34 -10.07
C ASP A 109 1.08 5.48 -9.34
N ILE A 110 2.01 4.88 -10.09
CA ILE A 110 3.15 4.13 -9.56
C ILE A 110 4.05 5.04 -8.71
N ALA A 111 4.43 6.20 -9.23
CA ALA A 111 5.27 7.16 -8.51
C ALA A 111 4.60 7.66 -7.21
N HIS A 112 3.30 7.97 -7.26
CA HIS A 112 2.53 8.34 -6.06
C HIS A 112 2.46 7.19 -5.05
N THR A 113 2.28 5.95 -5.50
CA THR A 113 2.27 4.75 -4.63
C THR A 113 3.60 4.59 -3.90
N VAL A 114 4.72 4.73 -4.62
CA VAL A 114 6.07 4.68 -4.01
C VAL A 114 6.28 5.82 -3.03
N GLY A 115 5.85 7.04 -3.36
CA GLY A 115 5.92 8.20 -2.46
C GLY A 115 5.13 8.00 -1.17
N PHE A 116 3.90 7.49 -1.29
CA PHE A 116 3.05 7.16 -0.14
C PHE A 116 3.67 6.07 0.74
N PHE A 117 4.17 4.98 0.14
CA PHE A 117 4.89 3.95 0.88
C PHE A 117 6.14 4.50 1.57
N ALA A 118 6.94 5.33 0.90
CA ALA A 118 8.13 5.92 1.51
C ALA A 118 7.77 6.84 2.69
N ALA A 119 6.69 7.61 2.58
CA ALA A 119 6.21 8.45 3.67
C ALA A 119 5.83 7.63 4.91
N GLY A 120 5.07 6.54 4.73
CA GLY A 120 4.69 5.64 5.83
C GLY A 120 5.85 4.83 6.40
N ILE A 121 6.63 4.18 5.54
CA ILE A 121 7.80 3.37 5.91
C ILE A 121 8.86 4.23 6.59
N GLY A 122 9.03 5.49 6.20
CA GLY A 122 10.00 6.39 6.80
C GLY A 122 9.71 6.78 8.26
N GLU A 123 8.48 6.56 8.76
CA GLU A 123 8.19 6.69 10.20
C GLU A 123 8.69 5.48 10.99
N PHE A 124 8.95 4.37 10.29
CA PHE A 124 9.27 3.06 10.83
C PHE A 124 10.75 2.67 10.61
N VAL A 125 11.39 3.20 9.56
CA VAL A 125 12.74 2.85 9.10
C VAL A 125 13.64 4.09 9.02
N SER A 126 14.91 3.92 9.38
CA SER A 126 15.97 4.93 9.22
C SER A 126 16.91 4.61 8.05
N PRO A 127 17.60 5.62 7.48
CA PRO A 127 18.63 5.38 6.47
C PRO A 127 19.70 4.39 6.97
N GLY A 128 20.14 3.49 6.09
CA GLY A 128 21.12 2.44 6.37
C GLY A 128 20.54 1.15 6.95
N GLU A 129 19.33 1.18 7.53
CA GLU A 129 18.68 -0.03 8.07
C GLU A 129 18.26 -0.98 6.95
N GLY A 130 18.37 -2.28 7.21
CA GLY A 130 17.85 -3.35 6.37
C GLY A 130 16.37 -3.62 6.65
N VAL A 131 15.59 -3.81 5.59
CA VAL A 131 14.16 -4.09 5.64
C VAL A 131 13.86 -5.39 4.90
N ALA A 132 13.46 -6.43 5.63
CA ALA A 132 12.95 -7.68 5.06
C ALA A 132 11.58 -7.45 4.43
N VAL A 133 11.51 -7.43 3.10
CA VAL A 133 10.27 -7.32 2.33
C VAL A 133 9.77 -8.72 2.00
N ALA A 134 8.78 -9.17 2.77
CA ALA A 134 8.14 -10.47 2.69
C ALA A 134 6.74 -10.37 2.07
N MET A 135 6.66 -9.67 0.93
CA MET A 135 5.46 -9.51 0.11
C MET A 135 5.67 -10.19 -1.26
N PRO A 136 4.59 -10.43 -2.03
CA PRO A 136 4.71 -10.96 -3.39
C PRO A 136 5.57 -10.10 -4.32
N PHE A 137 6.56 -10.73 -4.93
CA PHE A 137 7.32 -10.22 -6.06
C PHE A 137 6.74 -10.80 -7.34
N SER A 138 6.26 -9.94 -8.23
CA SER A 138 5.51 -10.34 -9.44
C SER A 138 6.07 -9.72 -10.72
N GLY A 139 7.30 -9.20 -10.66
CA GLY A 139 7.95 -8.49 -11.74
C GLY A 139 7.84 -6.97 -11.58
N PRO A 140 8.31 -6.21 -12.59
CA PRO A 140 8.31 -4.74 -12.55
C PRO A 140 6.98 -4.16 -12.05
N ASP A 141 7.09 -3.23 -11.09
CA ASP A 141 5.97 -2.55 -10.45
C ASP A 141 4.95 -3.47 -9.76
N GLY A 142 5.39 -4.66 -9.33
CA GLY A 142 4.67 -5.49 -8.36
C GLY A 142 4.77 -4.93 -6.94
N LEU A 143 3.92 -5.42 -6.03
CA LEU A 143 3.83 -4.90 -4.67
C LEU A 143 5.17 -4.95 -3.92
N GLY A 144 5.85 -6.10 -3.92
CA GLY A 144 7.15 -6.25 -3.29
C GLY A 144 8.19 -5.31 -3.91
N GLU A 145 8.19 -5.17 -5.24
CA GLU A 145 9.07 -4.27 -5.98
C GLU A 145 8.84 -2.79 -5.62
N LEU A 146 7.58 -2.36 -5.52
CA LEU A 146 7.23 -0.99 -5.13
C LEU A 146 7.62 -0.69 -3.68
N ILE A 147 7.46 -1.65 -2.76
CA ILE A 147 7.93 -1.51 -1.37
C ILE A 147 9.46 -1.40 -1.34
N CYS A 148 10.19 -2.22 -2.10
CA CYS A 148 11.64 -2.11 -2.20
C CYS A 148 12.07 -0.72 -2.70
N ARG A 149 11.45 -0.22 -3.78
CA ARG A 149 11.71 1.14 -4.30
C ARG A 149 11.48 2.22 -3.24
N ALA A 150 10.43 2.09 -2.43
CA ALA A 150 10.13 3.02 -1.35
C ALA A 150 11.14 2.93 -0.18
N VAL A 151 11.60 1.73 0.16
CA VAL A 151 12.66 1.52 1.17
C VAL A 151 13.97 2.15 0.70
N GLU A 152 14.35 1.91 -0.56
CA GLU A 152 15.60 2.39 -1.14
C GLU A 152 15.62 3.92 -1.30
N SER A 153 14.49 4.54 -1.64
CA SER A 153 14.39 6.00 -1.74
C SER A 153 14.57 6.70 -0.38
N LEU A 154 14.37 5.99 0.73
CA LEU A 154 14.66 6.47 2.08
C LEU A 154 16.14 6.28 2.50
N GLY A 155 16.97 5.72 1.61
CA GLY A 155 18.37 5.38 1.90
C GLY A 155 18.52 4.13 2.79
N ALA A 156 17.46 3.33 2.94
CA ALA A 156 17.49 2.03 3.61
C ALA A 156 17.77 0.91 2.59
N ARG A 157 18.10 -0.30 3.06
CA ARG A 157 18.37 -1.47 2.20
C ARG A 157 17.20 -2.42 2.17
N ALA A 158 16.67 -2.72 0.99
CA ALA A 158 15.61 -3.73 0.85
C ALA A 158 16.20 -5.14 0.75
N VAL A 159 15.69 -6.05 1.58
CA VAL A 159 16.02 -7.49 1.55
C VAL A 159 14.80 -8.25 1.02
N MET A 160 14.91 -8.78 -0.19
CA MET A 160 13.78 -9.39 -0.91
C MET A 160 13.44 -10.81 -0.41
N LEU A 161 12.83 -10.90 0.77
CA LEU A 161 12.49 -12.16 1.44
C LEU A 161 11.35 -12.93 0.72
N GLY A 162 10.34 -12.22 0.22
CA GLY A 162 9.20 -12.80 -0.51
C GLY A 162 8.31 -13.70 0.36
N PHE A 163 7.39 -14.43 -0.28
CA PHE A 163 6.43 -15.33 0.40
C PHE A 163 6.52 -16.80 -0.06
N GLY A 164 7.39 -17.12 -1.02
CA GLY A 164 7.52 -18.47 -1.61
C GLY A 164 8.68 -19.32 -1.06
N ARG A 165 9.45 -18.79 -0.10
CA ARG A 165 10.61 -19.47 0.50
C ARG A 165 10.22 -20.26 1.74
N THR A 166 10.93 -21.35 2.01
CA THR A 166 10.80 -22.11 3.26
C THR A 166 11.25 -21.28 4.46
N LEU A 167 10.82 -21.65 5.67
CA LEU A 167 11.27 -20.97 6.90
C LEU A 167 12.78 -21.05 7.10
N ALA A 168 13.41 -22.16 6.67
CA ALA A 168 14.85 -22.35 6.73
C ALA A 168 15.60 -21.35 5.82
N GLU A 169 15.20 -21.23 4.55
CA GLU A 169 15.78 -20.25 3.61
C GLU A 169 15.57 -18.81 4.09
N GLN A 170 14.38 -18.51 4.64
CA GLN A 170 14.10 -17.18 5.19
C GLN A 170 14.98 -16.87 6.41
N ALA A 171 15.18 -17.85 7.30
CA ALA A 171 16.04 -17.69 8.47
C ALA A 171 17.52 -17.51 8.08
N GLU A 172 18.01 -18.25 7.07
CA GLU A 172 19.36 -18.08 6.53
C GLU A 172 19.56 -16.67 5.97
N MET A 173 18.61 -16.17 5.18
CA MET A 173 18.64 -14.80 4.65
C MET A 173 18.63 -13.75 5.76
N LEU A 174 17.79 -13.91 6.79
CA LEU A 174 17.79 -13.00 7.95
C LEU A 174 19.14 -13.03 8.69
N GLY A 175 19.77 -14.22 8.81
CA GLY A 175 21.08 -14.36 9.42
C GLY A 175 22.20 -13.65 8.64
N ALA A 176 22.17 -13.76 7.31
CA ALA A 176 23.17 -13.16 6.42
C ALA A 176 23.00 -11.64 6.25
N GLU A 177 21.78 -11.19 5.94
CA GLU A 177 21.51 -9.78 5.61
C GLU A 177 21.24 -8.92 6.85
N ARG A 178 20.86 -9.56 7.96
CA ARG A 178 20.59 -8.97 9.27
C ARG A 178 19.67 -7.73 9.24
N PRO A 179 18.50 -7.77 8.56
CA PRO A 179 17.60 -6.62 8.54
C PRO A 179 17.02 -6.34 9.92
N GLU A 180 16.76 -5.07 10.23
CA GLU A 180 16.21 -4.59 11.50
C GLU A 180 14.69 -4.44 11.45
N ALA A 181 14.11 -4.42 10.25
CA ALA A 181 12.70 -4.20 10.03
C ALA A 181 12.10 -5.30 9.13
N TYR A 182 10.83 -5.61 9.32
CA TYR A 182 10.05 -6.54 8.49
C TYR A 182 8.81 -5.85 7.92
N ILE A 183 8.51 -6.10 6.64
CA ILE A 183 7.27 -5.71 5.97
C ILE A 183 6.68 -6.95 5.30
N GLY A 184 5.55 -7.44 5.77
CA GLY A 184 4.98 -8.69 5.25
C GLY A 184 3.69 -9.12 5.93
N MET A 185 3.31 -10.39 5.75
CA MET A 185 2.12 -10.96 6.37
C MET A 185 2.40 -11.42 7.82
N PRO A 186 1.42 -11.30 8.74
CA PRO A 186 1.65 -11.59 10.15
C PRO A 186 1.88 -13.09 10.45
N VAL A 187 1.14 -13.99 9.79
CA VAL A 187 1.25 -15.44 10.07
C VAL A 187 2.59 -16.03 9.58
N PRO A 188 3.08 -15.71 8.37
CA PRO A 188 4.44 -16.10 7.95
C PRO A 188 5.52 -15.58 8.89
N LEU A 189 5.44 -14.32 9.34
CA LEU A 189 6.37 -13.78 10.33
C LEU A 189 6.34 -14.60 11.63
N LEU A 190 5.15 -14.92 12.15
CA LEU A 190 5.02 -15.71 13.37
C LEU A 190 5.63 -17.10 13.21
N GLY A 191 5.43 -17.74 12.06
CA GLY A 191 6.05 -19.03 11.74
C GLY A 191 7.58 -18.95 11.74
N LEU A 192 8.13 -17.90 11.12
CA LEU A 192 9.57 -17.67 11.05
C LEU A 192 10.19 -17.43 12.43
N LEU A 193 9.59 -16.56 13.25
CA LEU A 193 10.09 -16.27 14.59
C LEU A 193 10.05 -17.50 15.51
N ARG A 194 9.02 -18.34 15.38
CA ARG A 194 8.93 -19.61 16.13
C ARG A 194 9.95 -20.64 15.65
N TRP A 195 10.21 -20.71 14.35
CA TRP A 195 11.23 -21.58 13.79
C TRP A 195 12.63 -21.22 14.28
N MET A 196 12.93 -19.92 14.31
CA MET A 196 14.22 -19.41 14.80
C MET A 196 14.33 -19.42 16.33
N ASP A 197 13.20 -19.55 17.05
CA ASP A 197 13.06 -19.34 18.50
C ASP A 197 13.71 -18.03 19.00
N ALA A 198 13.74 -17.01 18.13
CA ALA A 198 14.34 -15.71 18.39
C ALA A 198 13.91 -14.68 17.32
N PRO A 199 13.93 -13.37 17.64
CA PRO A 199 13.73 -12.31 16.65
C PRO A 199 14.92 -12.13 15.69
N GLY A 200 16.08 -12.70 16.01
CA GLY A 200 17.31 -12.47 15.23
C GLY A 200 17.72 -11.00 15.26
N SER A 201 17.89 -10.38 14.09
CA SER A 201 18.18 -8.95 13.95
C SER A 201 16.91 -8.08 13.92
N LEU A 202 15.73 -8.66 13.72
CA LEU A 202 14.48 -7.92 13.58
C LEU A 202 14.14 -7.21 14.89
N ARG A 203 13.82 -5.92 14.79
CA ARG A 203 13.43 -5.07 15.92
C ARG A 203 12.02 -4.53 15.78
N ARG A 204 11.50 -4.42 14.56
CA ARG A 204 10.17 -3.88 14.27
C ARG A 204 9.55 -4.61 13.10
N ALA A 205 8.23 -4.73 13.09
CA ALA A 205 7.50 -5.34 11.99
C ALA A 205 6.23 -4.55 11.66
N LEU A 206 6.11 -4.18 10.38
CA LEU A 206 4.88 -3.69 9.77
C LEU A 206 4.20 -4.87 9.07
N VAL A 207 2.97 -5.17 9.48
CA VAL A 207 2.23 -6.32 8.95
C VAL A 207 1.03 -5.88 8.12
N SER A 208 0.84 -6.50 6.97
CA SER A 208 -0.24 -6.19 6.01
C SER A 208 -0.55 -7.42 5.17
N GLY A 209 -1.62 -7.36 4.38
CA GLY A 209 -1.97 -8.38 3.40
C GLY A 209 -2.72 -9.61 3.95
N ASP A 210 -2.95 -9.68 5.26
CA ASP A 210 -3.82 -10.68 5.90
C ASP A 210 -4.37 -10.14 7.22
N ALA A 211 -5.39 -10.79 7.77
CA ALA A 211 -5.90 -10.49 9.10
C ALA A 211 -4.81 -10.73 10.16
N CYS A 212 -4.74 -9.87 11.17
CA CYS A 212 -3.87 -10.05 12.33
C CYS A 212 -4.71 -10.09 13.62
N PRO A 213 -5.25 -11.27 14.00
CA PRO A 213 -6.04 -11.40 15.22
C PRO A 213 -5.24 -11.03 16.47
N ALA A 214 -5.92 -10.54 17.51
CA ALA A 214 -5.26 -10.07 18.74
C ALA A 214 -4.32 -11.09 19.40
N GLY A 215 -4.60 -12.39 19.26
CA GLY A 215 -3.70 -13.45 19.74
C GLY A 215 -2.39 -13.54 18.96
N VAL A 216 -2.44 -13.36 17.64
CA VAL A 216 -1.25 -13.32 16.76
C VAL A 216 -0.44 -12.07 17.05
N VAL A 217 -1.09 -10.91 17.22
CA VAL A 217 -0.42 -9.66 17.60
C VAL A 217 0.37 -9.85 18.90
N ARG A 218 -0.28 -10.32 19.98
CA ARG A 218 0.38 -10.50 21.28
C ARG A 218 1.58 -11.42 21.20
N GLU A 219 1.49 -12.52 20.46
CA GLU A 219 2.59 -13.46 20.34
C GLU A 219 3.75 -12.91 19.51
N LEU A 220 3.45 -12.21 18.41
CA LEU A 220 4.46 -11.51 17.61
C LEU A 220 5.18 -10.45 18.44
N GLU A 221 4.45 -9.61 19.17
CA GLU A 221 5.04 -8.57 20.02
C GLU A 221 5.91 -9.18 21.14
N ARG A 222 5.48 -10.32 21.71
CA ARG A 222 6.28 -11.07 22.70
C ARG A 222 7.59 -11.59 22.13
N LEU A 223 7.56 -12.16 20.91
CA LEU A 223 8.74 -12.71 20.24
C LEU A 223 9.67 -11.61 19.70
N LEU A 224 9.12 -10.51 19.17
CA LEU A 224 9.88 -9.37 18.68
C LEU A 224 10.45 -8.48 19.80
N GLY A 225 9.78 -8.43 20.95
CA GLY A 225 10.10 -7.49 22.03
C GLY A 225 9.70 -6.04 21.72
N SER A 226 8.86 -5.81 20.70
CA SER A 226 8.40 -4.49 20.28
C SER A 226 6.96 -4.53 19.79
N ARG A 227 6.35 -3.36 19.65
CA ARG A 227 4.98 -3.24 19.12
C ARG A 227 4.93 -3.58 17.64
N LEU A 228 3.83 -4.22 17.24
CA LEU A 228 3.53 -4.50 15.85
C LEU A 228 2.86 -3.29 15.18
N PHE A 229 3.16 -3.05 13.91
CA PHE A 229 2.57 -1.96 13.13
C PHE A 229 1.61 -2.55 12.09
N PRO A 230 0.32 -2.77 12.43
CA PRO A 230 -0.65 -3.23 11.45
C PRO A 230 -0.92 -2.14 10.41
N HIS A 231 -0.97 -2.54 9.16
CA HIS A 231 -1.31 -1.70 8.02
C HIS A 231 -2.36 -2.41 7.16
N TYR A 232 -3.21 -1.63 6.50
CA TYR A 232 -4.24 -2.14 5.60
C TYR A 232 -4.12 -1.49 4.23
N GLY A 233 -4.29 -2.29 3.19
CA GLY A 233 -4.40 -1.83 1.81
C GLY A 233 -5.03 -2.91 0.94
N SER A 234 -5.63 -2.47 -0.16
CA SER A 234 -6.15 -3.29 -1.25
C SER A 234 -5.27 -3.16 -2.50
N ARG A 235 -5.53 -4.00 -3.51
CA ARG A 235 -4.84 -3.87 -4.82
C ARG A 235 -5.54 -2.87 -5.73
N GLU A 236 -6.83 -2.65 -5.49
CA GLU A 236 -7.69 -1.60 -6.06
C GLU A 236 -7.43 -0.28 -5.34
#